data_AF-A0A7V3WH18-F1
#
_entry.id   AF-A0A7V3WH18-F1
#
_cell.length_a   1.000
_cell.length_b   1.000
_cell.length_c   1.000
_cell.angle_alpha   90.00
_cell.angle_beta   90.00
_cell.angle_gamma   90.00
#
_symmetry.space_group_name_H-M   'P 1'
#
loop_
_entity.id
_entity.type
_entity.pdbx_description
1 polymer ?
#
loop_
_entity_poly.entity_id
_entity_poly.type
_entity_poly.pdbx_seq_one_letter_code
_entity_poly.pdbx_strand_id
1 'polypeptide(L)'
;MTDSLYHDNLINELSELYGIISEYWNISGRKVVTSLETKKVILKRLGINVDDISEISREINKLRWEKWENVLEPVYIISENAQPFEIPLYLPIGEEHQRLVEIKFSIKCEGVNSFEITTIHGSDLVVKDVQWING
;
A
#
# COMPACT_ATOMS: atom_id res chain seq x y z
N MET A 1 -3.06 28.64 15.65
CA MET A 1 -2.04 28.57 14.57
C MET A 1 -1.52 27.15 14.40
N THR A 2 -1.29 26.40 15.48
CA THR A 2 -0.91 24.97 15.46
C THR A 2 -1.89 24.07 14.73
N ASP A 3 -3.21 24.28 14.89
CA ASP A 3 -4.21 23.38 14.30
C ASP A 3 -4.30 23.49 12.77
N SER A 4 -4.15 24.71 12.22
CA SER A 4 -4.10 24.92 10.77
C SER A 4 -2.84 24.31 10.16
N LEU A 5 -1.69 24.48 10.82
CA LEU A 5 -0.44 23.89 10.36
C LEU A 5 -0.49 22.35 10.42
N TYR A 6 -1.11 21.80 11.47
CA TYR A 6 -1.32 20.37 11.61
C TYR A 6 -2.22 19.82 10.49
N HIS A 7 -3.33 20.49 10.19
CA HIS A 7 -4.23 20.11 9.09
C HIS A 7 -3.54 20.15 7.73
N ASP A 8 -2.77 21.20 7.45
CA ASP A 8 -2.02 21.33 6.19
C ASP A 8 -0.97 20.21 6.05
N ASN A 9 -0.32 19.82 7.15
CA ASN A 9 0.63 18.70 7.16
C ASN A 9 -0.05 17.36 6.85
N LEU A 10 -1.22 17.10 7.45
CA LEU A 10 -2.00 15.89 7.15
C LEU A 10 -2.45 15.84 5.69
N ILE A 11 -2.83 16.98 5.10
CA ILE A 11 -3.15 17.04 3.67
C ILE A 11 -1.93 16.70 2.81
N ASN A 12 -0.75 17.22 3.17
CA ASN A 12 0.47 16.91 2.44
C ASN A 12 0.82 15.42 2.52
N GLU A 13 0.76 14.84 3.71
CA GLU A 13 0.99 13.42 3.95
C GLU A 13 0.01 12.53 3.16
N LEU A 14 -1.29 12.83 3.24
CA LEU A 14 -2.30 12.09 2.48
C LEU A 14 -2.09 12.24 0.96
N SER A 15 -1.69 13.42 0.50
CA SER A 15 -1.40 13.66 -0.92
C SER A 15 -0.24 12.80 -1.42
N GLU A 16 0.81 12.63 -0.61
CA GLU A 16 1.94 11.77 -0.94
C GLU A 16 1.52 10.30 -1.01
N LEU A 17 0.69 9.83 -0.08
CA LEU A 17 0.16 8.46 -0.09
C LEU A 17 -0.70 8.16 -1.32
N TYR A 18 -1.45 9.15 -1.83
CA TYR A 18 -2.21 9.04 -3.08
C TYR A 18 -1.37 9.29 -4.34
N GLY A 19 -0.06 9.53 -4.23
CA GLY A 19 0.82 9.76 -5.37
C GLY A 19 0.64 11.13 -6.04
N ILE A 20 0.06 12.11 -5.34
CA ILE A 20 -0.06 13.49 -5.84
C ILE A 20 1.33 14.14 -5.75
N ILE A 21 1.97 14.26 -6.91
CA ILE A 21 3.31 14.85 -7.02
C ILE A 21 3.36 16.29 -6.52
N SER A 22 4.38 16.59 -5.70
CA SER A 22 4.58 17.92 -5.10
C SER A 22 5.09 18.95 -6.11
N GLU A 23 5.76 18.50 -7.16
CA GLU A 23 6.31 19.35 -8.21
C GLU A 23 6.47 18.61 -9.54
N TYR A 24 6.41 19.35 -10.64
CA TYR A 24 6.63 18.82 -11.98
C TYR A 24 7.14 19.90 -12.94
N TRP A 25 7.66 19.47 -14.09
CA TRP A 25 8.01 20.37 -15.18
C TRP A 25 6.86 20.42 -16.18
N ASN A 26 6.34 21.61 -16.45
CA ASN A 26 5.28 21.78 -17.43
C ASN A 26 5.81 21.76 -18.88
N ILE A 27 4.90 21.75 -19.85
CA ILE A 27 5.21 21.74 -21.29
C ILE A 27 6.07 22.92 -21.76
N SER A 28 6.09 24.02 -21.01
CA SER A 28 6.93 25.20 -21.30
C SER A 28 8.31 25.11 -20.65
N GLY A 29 8.66 23.99 -20.04
CA GLY A 29 9.93 23.80 -19.35
C GLY A 29 10.03 24.60 -18.04
N ARG A 30 8.91 24.98 -17.42
CA ARG A 30 8.90 25.65 -16.11
C ARG A 30 8.55 24.66 -15.01
N LYS A 31 9.26 24.75 -13.89
CA LYS A 31 8.94 24.01 -12.67
C LYS A 31 7.67 24.57 -12.04
N VAL A 32 6.71 23.71 -11.76
CA VAL A 32 5.44 24.00 -11.10
C VAL A 32 5.41 23.26 -9.77
N VAL A 33 5.09 23.96 -8.69
CA VAL A 33 4.85 23.37 -7.37
C VAL A 33 3.35 23.23 -7.16
N THR A 34 2.90 22.05 -6.76
CA THR A 34 1.49 21.77 -6.50
C THR A 34 1.08 22.46 -5.21
N SER A 35 0.21 23.47 -5.32
CA SER A 35 -0.28 24.22 -4.16
C SER A 35 -1.15 23.35 -3.26
N LEU A 36 -1.22 23.69 -1.97
CA LEU A 36 -2.08 22.99 -1.00
C LEU A 36 -3.55 22.96 -1.45
N GLU A 37 -4.05 24.07 -2.00
CA GLU A 37 -5.41 24.14 -2.53
C GLU A 37 -5.63 23.18 -3.71
N THR A 38 -4.62 23.00 -4.57
CA THR A 38 -4.69 22.01 -5.66
C THR A 38 -4.74 20.59 -5.10
N LYS A 39 -3.91 20.29 -4.08
CA LYS A 39 -3.93 19.00 -3.38
C LYS A 39 -5.32 18.71 -2.77
N LYS A 40 -5.91 19.68 -2.06
CA LYS A 40 -7.27 19.59 -1.50
C LYS A 40 -8.31 19.29 -2.58
N VAL A 41 -8.27 20.00 -3.71
CA VAL A 41 -9.22 19.78 -4.82
C VAL A 41 -9.10 18.37 -5.40
N ILE A 42 -7.87 17.88 -5.61
CA ILE A 42 -7.65 16.53 -6.12
C ILE A 42 -8.18 15.49 -5.13
N LEU A 43 -7.83 15.60 -3.85
CA LEU A 43 -8.32 14.70 -2.80
C LEU A 43 -9.86 14.70 -2.68
N LYS A 44 -10.50 15.88 -2.74
CA LYS A 44 -11.97 15.98 -2.78
C LYS A 44 -12.57 15.26 -3.98
N ARG A 45 -11.92 15.31 -5.15
CA ARG A 45 -12.35 14.56 -6.35
C ARG A 45 -12.17 13.05 -6.24
N LEU A 46 -11.25 12.60 -5.38
CA LEU A 46 -11.11 11.18 -5.01
C LEU A 46 -12.15 10.74 -3.97
N GLY A 47 -13.05 11.64 -3.55
CA GLY A 47 -14.14 11.34 -2.61
C GLY A 47 -13.78 11.54 -1.14
N ILE A 48 -12.66 12.20 -0.84
CA ILE A 48 -12.18 12.39 0.53
C ILE A 48 -12.64 13.75 1.07
N ASN A 49 -13.24 13.77 2.26
CA ASN A 49 -13.59 15.00 2.95
C ASN A 49 -12.36 15.60 3.67
N VAL A 50 -11.58 16.40 2.94
CA VAL A 50 -10.40 17.07 3.50
C VAL A 50 -10.70 18.22 4.46
N ASP A 51 -11.98 18.52 4.73
CA ASP A 51 -12.34 19.52 5.75
C ASP A 51 -12.49 18.87 7.14
N ASP A 52 -12.47 17.53 7.22
CA ASP A 52 -12.51 16.76 8.47
C ASP A 52 -11.15 16.11 8.79
N ILE A 53 -10.49 16.60 9.84
CA ILE A 53 -9.19 16.10 10.32
C ILE A 53 -9.25 14.61 10.68
N SER A 54 -10.37 14.15 11.25
CA SER A 54 -10.54 12.76 11.67
C SER A 54 -10.63 11.83 10.46
N GLU A 55 -11.29 12.26 9.39
CA GLU A 55 -11.37 11.53 8.13
C GLU A 55 -10.00 11.43 7.45
N ILE A 56 -9.25 12.54 7.38
CA ILE A 56 -7.90 12.53 6.81
C ILE A 56 -6.99 11.55 7.57
N SER A 57 -7.03 11.61 8.91
CA SER A 57 -6.23 10.74 9.76
C SER A 57 -6.61 9.26 9.58
N ARG A 58 -7.91 8.97 9.44
CA ARG A 58 -8.41 7.62 9.15
C ARG A 58 -7.92 7.11 7.81
N GLU A 59 -8.00 7.91 6.75
CA GLU A 59 -7.53 7.50 5.42
C GLU A 59 -6.00 7.31 5.37
N ILE A 60 -5.22 8.15 6.05
CA ILE A 60 -3.77 7.95 6.21
C ILE A 60 -3.47 6.60 6.86
N ASN A 61 -4.16 6.30 7.97
CA ASN A 61 -3.96 5.02 8.66
C ASN A 61 -4.37 3.84 7.80
N LYS A 62 -5.52 3.93 7.12
CA LYS A 62 -5.99 2.90 6.20
C LYS A 62 -4.94 2.59 5.13
N LEU A 63 -4.43 3.60 4.42
CA LEU A 63 -3.44 3.41 3.35
C LEU A 63 -2.11 2.82 3.86
N ARG A 64 -1.71 3.15 5.10
CA ARG A 64 -0.50 2.58 5.71
C ARG A 64 -0.66 1.12 6.10
N TRP A 65 -1.84 0.75 6.59
CA TRP A 65 -2.14 -0.58 7.11
C TRP A 65 -2.73 -1.53 6.07
N GLU A 66 -3.28 -1.03 4.95
CA GLU A 66 -3.94 -1.84 3.92
C GLU A 66 -3.10 -3.03 3.46
N LYS A 67 -1.80 -2.82 3.21
CA LYS A 67 -0.89 -3.91 2.82
C LYS A 67 -0.68 -4.96 3.91
N TRP A 68 -0.78 -4.58 5.19
CA TRP A 68 -0.59 -5.47 6.34
C TRP A 68 -1.86 -6.21 6.73
N GLU A 69 -3.02 -5.67 6.38
CA GLU A 69 -4.33 -6.28 6.65
C GLU A 69 -4.68 -7.39 5.64
N ASN A 70 -4.04 -7.40 4.48
CA ASN A 70 -4.28 -8.37 3.42
C ASN A 70 -3.12 -9.36 3.31
N VAL A 71 -3.43 -10.66 3.19
CA VAL A 71 -2.38 -11.69 3.07
C VAL A 71 -1.53 -11.53 1.80
N LEU A 72 -2.16 -11.01 0.74
CA LEU A 72 -1.57 -10.79 -0.57
C LEU A 72 -2.08 -9.46 -1.13
N GLU A 73 -1.27 -8.80 -1.95
CA GLU A 73 -1.78 -7.74 -2.82
C GLU A 73 -2.85 -8.31 -3.78
N PRO A 74 -3.89 -7.54 -4.12
CA PRO A 74 -4.96 -8.02 -5.00
C PRO A 74 -4.48 -8.43 -6.39
N VAL A 75 -3.43 -7.77 -6.89
CA VAL A 75 -2.90 -7.98 -8.25
C VAL A 75 -1.38 -7.79 -8.26
N TYR A 76 -0.69 -8.75 -8.90
CA TYR A 76 0.73 -8.64 -9.23
C TYR A 76 0.90 -8.56 -10.76
N ILE A 77 1.70 -7.59 -11.23
CA ILE A 77 2.10 -7.48 -12.62
C ILE A 77 3.59 -7.81 -12.69
N ILE A 78 3.93 -8.93 -13.32
CA ILE A 78 5.29 -9.48 -13.35
C ILE A 78 5.77 -9.54 -14.80
N SER A 79 7.02 -9.13 -15.04
CA SER A 79 7.64 -9.28 -16.35
C SER A 79 8.10 -10.71 -16.59
N GLU A 80 7.86 -11.24 -17.78
CA GLU A 80 8.40 -12.54 -18.22
C GLU A 80 9.94 -12.56 -18.19
N ASN A 81 10.59 -11.40 -18.31
CA ASN A 81 12.05 -11.30 -18.28
C ASN A 81 12.64 -11.15 -16.87
N ALA A 82 11.81 -10.90 -15.85
CA ALA A 82 12.22 -10.69 -14.47
C ALA A 82 11.97 -11.94 -13.62
N GLN A 83 12.58 -13.05 -14.03
CA GLN A 83 12.44 -14.36 -13.39
C GLN A 83 13.76 -14.78 -12.72
N PRO A 84 13.72 -15.41 -11.53
CA PRO A 84 12.54 -15.69 -10.72
C PRO A 84 11.99 -14.43 -10.05
N PHE A 85 10.69 -14.42 -9.73
CA PHE A 85 10.05 -13.37 -8.94
C PHE A 85 9.70 -13.88 -7.54
N GLU A 86 9.59 -12.93 -6.60
CA GLU A 86 9.10 -13.17 -5.24
C GLU A 86 7.71 -12.55 -5.10
N ILE A 87 6.78 -13.25 -4.45
CA ILE A 87 5.47 -12.72 -4.04
C ILE A 87 5.51 -12.50 -2.53
N PRO A 88 5.41 -11.25 -2.03
CA PRO A 88 5.33 -10.99 -0.60
C PRO A 88 4.00 -11.51 -0.04
N LEU A 89 4.08 -12.07 1.17
CA LEU A 89 2.94 -12.54 1.94
C LEU A 89 2.96 -11.83 3.29
N TYR A 90 1.81 -11.30 3.71
CA TYR A 90 1.65 -10.68 5.01
C TYR A 90 0.80 -11.60 5.90
N LEU A 91 1.26 -11.88 7.11
CA LEU A 91 0.59 -12.82 8.00
C LEU A 91 0.37 -12.17 9.37
N PRO A 92 -0.88 -12.05 9.85
CA PRO A 92 -1.18 -11.48 11.16
C PRO A 92 -0.97 -12.55 12.25
N ILE A 93 0.28 -12.95 12.46
CA ILE A 93 0.67 -14.01 13.41
C ILE A 93 1.70 -13.49 14.41
N GLY A 94 1.69 -14.06 15.62
CA GLY A 94 2.77 -13.86 16.58
C GLY A 94 4.06 -14.53 16.10
N GLU A 95 5.22 -13.94 16.43
CA GLU A 95 6.54 -14.45 16.05
C GLU A 95 6.75 -15.91 16.50
N GLU A 96 6.19 -16.29 17.65
CA GLU A 96 6.26 -17.63 18.21
C GLU A 96 5.57 -18.69 17.34
N HIS A 97 4.62 -18.28 16.51
CA HIS A 97 3.85 -19.15 15.62
C HIS A 97 4.40 -19.21 14.19
N GLN A 98 5.38 -18.37 13.84
CA GLN A 98 5.90 -18.25 12.47
C GLN A 98 6.32 -19.60 11.87
N ARG A 99 7.03 -20.43 12.63
CA ARG A 99 7.54 -21.73 12.14
C ARG A 99 6.45 -22.79 11.95
N LEU A 100 5.26 -22.57 12.51
CA LEU A 100 4.14 -23.51 12.47
C LEU A 100 3.18 -23.23 11.31
N VAL A 101 3.39 -22.13 10.58
CA VAL A 101 2.54 -21.75 9.45
C VAL A 101 2.68 -22.76 8.32
N GLU A 102 1.55 -23.12 7.74
CA GLU A 102 1.47 -23.86 6.49
C GLU A 102 0.71 -22.99 5.48
N ILE A 103 1.36 -22.68 4.35
CA ILE A 103 0.77 -21.89 3.27
C ILE A 103 0.51 -22.81 2.09
N LYS A 104 -0.76 -22.91 1.70
CA LYS A 104 -1.18 -23.63 0.49
C LYS A 104 -1.64 -22.65 -0.55
N PHE A 105 -1.07 -22.73 -1.74
CA PHE A 105 -1.47 -21.89 -2.86
C PHE A 105 -1.50 -22.69 -4.15
N SER A 106 -2.17 -22.13 -5.15
CA SER A 106 -2.21 -22.68 -6.50
C SER A 106 -2.19 -21.55 -7.50
N ILE A 107 -1.46 -21.73 -8.59
CA ILE A 107 -1.44 -20.80 -9.72
C ILE A 107 -2.18 -21.48 -10.87
N LYS A 108 -3.19 -20.80 -11.41
CA LYS A 108 -3.92 -21.25 -12.59
C LYS A 108 -3.61 -20.34 -13.76
N CYS A 109 -3.04 -20.91 -14.81
CA CYS A 109 -2.86 -20.20 -16.07
C CYS A 109 -4.17 -20.19 -16.87
N GLU A 110 -4.44 -19.08 -17.55
CA GLU A 110 -5.57 -19.01 -18.47
C GLU A 110 -5.44 -20.07 -19.57
N GLY A 111 -6.55 -20.74 -19.92
CA GLY A 111 -6.58 -21.81 -20.92
C GLY A 111 -6.07 -23.18 -20.44
N VAL A 112 -5.53 -23.28 -19.22
CA VAL A 112 -5.10 -24.55 -18.62
C VAL A 112 -6.13 -25.03 -17.59
N ASN A 113 -6.61 -26.26 -17.75
CA ASN A 113 -7.62 -26.84 -16.84
C ASN A 113 -7.02 -27.44 -15.56
N SER A 114 -5.73 -27.77 -15.57
CA SER A 114 -5.00 -28.23 -14.38
C SER A 114 -4.42 -27.05 -13.62
N PHE A 115 -4.37 -27.18 -12.30
CA PHE A 115 -3.61 -26.32 -11.42
C PHE A 115 -2.83 -27.22 -10.47
N GLU A 116 -1.64 -26.78 -10.09
CA GLU A 116 -0.85 -27.45 -9.07
C GLU A 116 -1.07 -26.74 -7.74
N ILE A 117 -1.25 -27.52 -6.68
CA ILE A 117 -1.26 -27.00 -5.32
C ILE A 117 0.14 -27.21 -4.76
N THR A 118 0.76 -26.12 -4.33
CA THR A 118 2.04 -26.13 -3.64
C THR A 118 1.82 -25.77 -2.17
N THR A 119 2.53 -26.48 -1.29
CA THR A 119 2.54 -26.20 0.14
C THR A 119 3.94 -25.72 0.52
N ILE A 120 4.02 -24.59 1.23
CA ILE A 120 5.25 -24.07 1.82
C ILE A 120 5.05 -23.98 3.33
N HIS A 121 6.06 -24.40 4.09
CA HIS A 121 6.06 -24.28 5.54
C HIS A 121 6.76 -23.00 5.97
N GLY A 122 6.35 -22.43 7.10
CA GLY A 122 6.93 -21.20 7.64
C GLY A 122 8.42 -21.32 7.98
N SER A 123 8.93 -22.54 8.16
CA SER A 123 10.37 -22.82 8.28
C SER A 123 11.17 -22.49 7.03
N ASP A 124 10.52 -22.47 5.86
CA ASP A 124 11.16 -22.25 4.56
C ASP A 124 11.02 -20.79 4.09
N LEU A 125 10.33 -19.95 4.87
CA LEU A 125 10.07 -18.56 4.56
C LEU A 125 11.08 -17.62 5.23
N VAL A 126 11.53 -16.62 4.47
CA VAL A 126 12.36 -15.53 4.99
C VAL A 126 11.47 -14.35 5.36
N VAL A 127 11.46 -13.97 6.63
CA VAL A 127 10.79 -12.75 7.09
C VAL A 127 11.59 -11.54 6.62
N LYS A 128 10.93 -10.66 5.86
CA LYS A 128 11.55 -9.43 5.34
C LYS A 128 11.26 -8.21 6.21
N ASP A 129 10.10 -8.17 6.86
CA ASP A 129 9.65 -7.05 7.68
C ASP A 129 8.62 -7.53 8.73
N VAL A 130 8.51 -6.81 9.84
CA VAL A 130 7.60 -7.10 10.96
C VAL A 130 6.97 -5.80 11.42
N GLN A 131 5.64 -5.79 11.57
CA GLN A 131 4.90 -4.66 12.13
C GLN A 131 3.97 -5.10 13.24
N TRP A 132 3.94 -4.28 14.29
CA TRP A 132 2.98 -4.42 15.37
C TRP A 132 1.67 -3.79 14.95
N ILE A 133 0.71 -4.60 14.53
CA ILE A 133 -0.65 -4.13 14.31
C ILE A 133 -1.21 -3.75 15.69
N ASN A 134 -1.36 -2.45 15.93
CA ASN A 134 -2.01 -1.97 17.15
C ASN A 134 -3.44 -2.51 17.17
N GLY A 135 -3.75 -3.31 18.20
CA GLY A 135 -5.13 -3.54 18.64
C GLY A 135 -5.64 -2.36 19.48
#